data_AF-A0A8D2BAA3-F1
#
_entry.id   AF-A0A8D2BAA3-F1
#
_cell.length_a   1.000
_cell.length_b   1.000
_cell.length_c   1.000
_cell.angle_alpha   90.00
_cell.angle_beta   90.00
_cell.angle_gamma   90.00
#
_symmetry.space_group_name_H-M   'P 1'
#
loop_
_entity.id
_entity.type
_entity.pdbx_description
1 polymer ?
#
loop_
_entity_poly.entity_id
_entity_poly.type
_entity_poly.pdbx_seq_one_letter_code
_entity_poly.pdbx_strand_id
1 'polypeptide(L)'
;MLFAKHLRVVGDAFRSRYLNTMDTLDKIPFEKDWTKMKEEPGSSLGGPYVAVHLRRKDFIWGYQKIHSLMKTHRLHKVFVAADAIRTEYKELKKLLPRMVAFEPSWQELELHKDGGVTIIDQWICCCYVSS
;
A
#
# COMPACT_ATOMS: atom_id res chain seq x y z
N MET A 1 14.89 -10.36 3.12
CA MET A 1 15.34 -9.13 3.83
C MET A 1 14.16 -8.57 4.59
N LEU A 2 14.34 -8.15 5.85
CA LEU A 2 13.30 -7.51 6.67
C LEU A 2 13.51 -6.00 6.69
N PHE A 3 12.46 -5.22 6.45
CA PHE A 3 12.55 -3.76 6.53
C PHE A 3 12.78 -3.26 7.96
N ALA A 4 13.44 -2.10 8.06
CA ALA A 4 13.71 -1.44 9.32
C ALA A 4 12.41 -1.21 10.11
N LYS A 5 12.44 -1.49 11.42
CA LYS A 5 11.25 -1.45 12.28
C LYS A 5 10.51 -0.10 12.21
N HIS A 6 11.25 1.01 12.22
CA HIS A 6 10.66 2.35 12.23
C HIS A 6 9.86 2.64 10.94
N LEU A 7 10.27 2.11 9.78
CA LEU A 7 9.52 2.27 8.52
C LEU A 7 8.24 1.44 8.52
N ARG A 8 8.29 0.20 9.04
CA ARG A 8 7.11 -0.65 9.17
C ARG A 8 6.06 -0.03 10.09
N VAL A 9 6.48 0.54 11.22
CA VAL A 9 5.56 1.24 12.14
C VAL A 9 4.85 2.41 11.46
N VAL A 10 5.54 3.17 10.60
CA VAL A 10 4.91 4.25 9.83
C VAL A 10 3.87 3.69 8.86
N GLY A 11 4.22 2.63 8.12
CA GLY A 11 3.28 1.98 7.20
C GLY A 11 2.08 1.35 7.91
N ASP A 12 2.27 0.74 9.09
CA ASP A 12 1.19 0.17 9.90
C ASP A 12 0.26 1.25 10.47
N ALA A 13 0.83 2.38 10.91
CA ALA A 13 0.06 3.54 11.34
C ALA A 13 -0.79 4.10 10.19
N PHE A 14 -0.23 4.19 8.99
CA PHE A 14 -0.96 4.61 7.80
C PHE A 14 -2.10 3.64 7.45
N ARG A 15 -1.81 2.33 7.44
CA ARG A 15 -2.77 1.23 7.21
C ARG A 15 -3.96 1.32 8.17
N SER A 16 -3.68 1.45 9.46
CA SER A 16 -4.72 1.59 10.48
C SER A 16 -5.59 2.83 10.26
N ARG A 17 -4.95 3.99 10.01
CA ARG A 17 -5.63 5.29 9.92
C ARG A 17 -6.43 5.48 8.64
N TYR A 18 -5.90 5.06 7.49
CA TYR A 18 -6.46 5.39 6.17
C TYR A 18 -7.07 4.20 5.45
N LEU A 19 -6.62 2.98 5.75
CA LEU A 19 -7.10 1.76 5.10
C LEU A 19 -7.99 0.90 6.02
N ASN A 20 -8.18 1.31 7.29
CA ASN A 20 -8.97 0.63 8.31
C ASN A 20 -8.52 -0.83 8.53
N THR A 21 -7.20 -1.04 8.52
CA THR A 21 -6.62 -2.38 8.44
C THR A 21 -5.52 -2.54 9.47
N MET A 22 -5.43 -3.71 10.10
CA MET A 22 -4.43 -4.07 11.10
C MET A 22 -4.10 -5.56 10.95
N ASP A 23 -2.86 -5.98 11.23
CA ASP A 23 -2.40 -7.35 10.97
C ASP A 23 -3.28 -8.45 11.58
N THR A 24 -3.86 -8.18 12.75
CA THR A 24 -4.79 -9.11 13.43
C THR A 24 -6.12 -9.27 12.69
N LEU A 25 -6.61 -8.21 12.04
CA LEU A 25 -7.81 -8.23 11.20
C LEU A 25 -7.52 -8.91 9.86
N ASP A 26 -6.31 -8.72 9.35
CA ASP A 26 -5.89 -9.13 8.01
C ASP A 26 -5.35 -10.57 7.97
N LYS A 27 -5.26 -11.23 9.14
CA LYS A 27 -4.61 -12.53 9.35
C LYS A 27 -3.22 -12.57 8.72
N ILE A 28 -2.43 -11.52 8.96
CA ILE A 28 -1.03 -11.44 8.53
C ILE A 28 -0.16 -11.66 9.77
N PRO A 29 0.15 -12.92 10.13
CA PRO A 29 1.05 -13.20 11.24
C PRO A 29 2.43 -12.62 10.93
N PHE A 30 3.05 -12.01 11.94
CA PHE A 30 4.39 -11.47 11.84
C PHE A 30 5.29 -12.13 12.87
N GLU A 31 6.35 -12.77 12.40
CA GLU A 31 7.42 -13.31 13.24
C GLU A 31 8.68 -12.47 13.03
N LYS A 32 9.27 -12.00 14.14
CA LYS A 32 10.46 -11.15 14.12
C LYS A 32 11.67 -11.92 13.61
N ASP A 33 11.76 -13.19 14.00
CA ASP A 33 12.77 -14.11 13.48
C ASP A 33 12.23 -14.77 12.20
N TRP A 34 12.54 -14.19 11.04
CA TRP A 34 12.06 -14.66 9.75
C TRP A 34 12.34 -16.15 9.49
N THR A 35 13.34 -16.76 10.13
CA THR A 35 13.64 -18.19 9.99
C THR A 35 12.59 -19.11 10.60
N LYS A 36 11.77 -18.57 11.51
CA LYS A 36 10.66 -19.26 12.19
C LYS A 36 9.31 -19.01 11.54
N MET A 37 9.24 -18.10 10.58
CA MET A 37 8.01 -17.79 9.86
C MET A 37 7.63 -18.98 8.97
N LYS A 38 6.50 -19.62 9.31
CA LYS A 38 5.97 -20.79 8.60
C LYS A 38 4.48 -20.59 8.38
N GLU A 39 4.15 -19.94 7.27
CA GLU A 39 2.77 -19.69 6.89
C GLU A 39 2.39 -20.51 5.67
N GLU A 40 1.18 -21.05 5.68
CA GLU A 40 0.64 -21.73 4.51
C GLU A 40 0.35 -20.70 3.41
N PRO A 41 0.80 -20.94 2.15
CA PRO A 41 0.48 -20.04 1.05
C PRO A 41 -1.04 -19.83 0.91
N GLY A 42 -1.47 -18.56 0.87
CA GLY A 42 -2.89 -18.20 0.74
C GLY A 42 -3.69 -18.15 2.05
N SER A 43 -3.04 -18.34 3.20
CA SER A 43 -3.69 -18.24 4.52
C SER A 43 -3.99 -16.79 4.97
N SER A 44 -3.25 -15.82 4.45
CA SER A 44 -3.47 -14.40 4.74
C SER A 44 -4.63 -13.82 3.96
N LEU A 45 -5.50 -13.06 4.63
CA LEU A 45 -6.67 -12.42 4.01
C LEU A 45 -6.32 -11.06 3.40
N GLY A 46 -5.37 -10.35 4.01
CA GLY A 46 -5.03 -8.98 3.62
C GLY A 46 -6.08 -7.95 4.04
N GLY A 47 -5.77 -6.68 3.81
CA GLY A 47 -6.68 -5.58 4.13
C GLY A 47 -7.77 -5.31 3.08
N PRO A 48 -8.86 -4.59 3.44
CA PRO A 48 -10.00 -4.33 2.56
C PRO A 48 -9.74 -3.20 1.55
N TYR A 49 -8.63 -3.26 0.81
CA TYR A 49 -8.23 -2.29 -0.21
C TYR A 49 -7.46 -2.97 -1.33
N VAL A 50 -7.51 -2.45 -2.55
CA VAL A 50 -6.59 -2.90 -3.61
C VAL A 50 -5.29 -2.11 -3.47
N ALA A 51 -4.12 -2.75 -3.55
CA ALA A 51 -2.85 -2.05 -3.69
C ALA A 51 -2.37 -2.06 -5.14
N VAL A 52 -1.95 -0.91 -5.66
CA VAL A 52 -1.30 -0.82 -6.96
C VAL A 52 -0.03 0.02 -6.88
N HIS A 53 0.99 -0.45 -7.57
CA HIS A 53 2.20 0.30 -7.82
C HIS A 53 2.22 0.74 -9.29
N LEU A 54 2.07 2.03 -9.54
CA LEU A 54 2.08 2.61 -10.88
C LEU A 54 3.45 3.24 -11.14
N ARG A 55 4.16 2.72 -12.14
CA ARG A 55 5.37 3.38 -12.61
C ARG A 55 4.98 4.48 -13.60
N ARG A 56 5.76 5.54 -13.65
CA ARG A 56 5.46 6.77 -14.41
C ARG A 56 4.98 6.45 -15.84
N LYS A 57 3.94 7.16 -16.31
CA LYS A 57 3.17 6.94 -17.56
C LYS A 57 2.16 5.78 -17.57
N ASP A 58 2.18 4.86 -16.59
CA ASP A 58 1.19 3.77 -16.51
C ASP A 58 -0.21 4.24 -16.11
N PHE A 59 -0.33 5.46 -15.56
CA PHE A 59 -1.59 6.02 -15.08
C PHE A 59 -2.66 6.21 -16.16
N ILE A 60 -2.26 6.42 -17.43
CA ILE A 60 -3.18 6.68 -18.54
C ILE A 60 -4.07 5.47 -18.82
N TRP A 61 -3.55 4.26 -18.61
CA TRP A 61 -4.26 3.02 -18.94
C TRP A 61 -4.62 2.18 -17.70
N GLY A 62 -3.89 2.35 -16.60
CA GLY A 62 -4.04 1.54 -15.39
C GLY A 62 -5.38 1.72 -14.66
N TYR A 63 -5.99 2.91 -14.72
CA TYR A 63 -7.18 3.23 -13.92
C TYR A 63 -8.40 2.35 -14.26
N GLN A 64 -8.56 1.93 -15.51
CA GLN A 64 -9.67 1.04 -15.92
C GLN A 64 -9.52 -0.35 -15.30
N LYS A 65 -8.28 -0.86 -15.27
CA LYS A 65 -7.97 -2.15 -14.64
C LYS A 65 -8.18 -2.08 -13.13
N ILE A 66 -7.83 -0.97 -12.49
CA ILE A 66 -8.07 -0.72 -11.06
C ILE A 66 -9.57 -0.75 -10.75
N HIS A 67 -10.40 -0.04 -11.52
CA HIS A 67 -11.85 -0.07 -11.33
C HIS A 67 -12.44 -1.47 -11.47
N SER A 68 -11.97 -2.24 -12.47
CA SER A 68 -12.37 -3.63 -12.66
C SER A 68 -12.02 -4.50 -11.44
N LEU A 69 -10.78 -4.41 -10.95
CA LEU A 69 -10.34 -5.14 -9.76
C LEU A 69 -11.17 -4.78 -8.51
N MET A 70 -11.38 -3.48 -8.27
CA MET A 70 -12.20 -3.02 -7.16
C MET A 70 -13.63 -3.56 -7.23
N LYS A 71 -14.22 -3.62 -8.42
CA LYS A 71 -15.58 -4.17 -8.61
C LYS A 71 -15.61 -5.68 -8.38
N THR A 72 -14.65 -6.42 -8.94
CA THR A 72 -14.53 -7.88 -8.82
C THR A 72 -14.39 -8.31 -7.36
N HIS A 73 -13.50 -7.65 -6.61
CA HIS A 73 -13.24 -7.98 -5.20
C HIS A 73 -14.14 -7.22 -4.21
N ARG A 74 -15.09 -6.40 -4.71
CA ARG A 74 -16.02 -5.58 -3.92
C ARG A 74 -15.31 -4.66 -2.91
N LEU A 75 -14.19 -4.07 -3.34
CA LEU A 75 -13.35 -3.21 -2.50
C LEU A 75 -13.65 -1.73 -2.76
N HIS A 76 -13.67 -0.94 -1.68
CA HIS A 76 -14.02 0.48 -1.73
C HIS A 76 -12.82 1.42 -1.71
N LYS A 77 -11.64 0.95 -1.33
CA LYS A 77 -10.41 1.74 -1.28
C LYS A 77 -9.36 1.15 -2.23
N VAL A 78 -8.55 2.02 -2.80
CA VAL A 78 -7.33 1.63 -3.52
C VAL A 78 -6.16 2.42 -2.97
N PHE A 79 -5.09 1.73 -2.57
CA PHE A 79 -3.82 2.35 -2.26
C PHE A 79 -2.98 2.43 -3.54
N VAL A 80 -2.42 3.61 -3.82
CA VAL A 80 -1.58 3.85 -5.00
C VAL A 80 -0.20 4.29 -4.53
N ALA A 81 0.80 3.45 -4.81
CA ALA A 81 2.20 3.83 -4.77
C ALA A 81 2.62 4.26 -6.18
N ALA A 82 3.07 5.49 -6.36
CA ALA A 82 3.51 5.98 -7.66
C ALA A 82 4.65 6.99 -7.55
N ASP A 83 5.61 6.85 -8.46
CA ASP A 83 6.65 7.85 -8.73
C ASP A 83 6.11 8.93 -9.67
N ALA A 84 5.07 9.61 -9.20
CA ALA A 84 4.31 10.59 -9.95
C ALA A 84 4.45 11.98 -9.33
N ILE A 85 4.51 13.02 -10.16
CA ILE A 85 4.54 14.40 -9.65
C ILE A 85 3.15 14.81 -9.16
N ARG A 86 3.09 15.83 -8.30
CA ARG A 86 1.85 16.28 -7.64
C ARG A 86 0.69 16.57 -8.61
N THR A 87 0.98 17.01 -9.83
CA THR A 87 -0.02 17.24 -10.88
C THR A 87 -0.62 15.94 -11.40
N GLU A 88 0.20 14.92 -11.65
CA GLU A 88 -0.23 13.59 -12.06
C GLU A 88 -1.09 12.93 -10.97
N TYR A 89 -0.71 13.09 -9.69
CA TYR A 89 -1.52 12.63 -8.56
C TYR A 89 -2.91 13.27 -8.52
N LYS A 90 -3.01 14.58 -8.76
CA LYS A 90 -4.31 15.28 -8.81
C LYS A 90 -5.19 14.78 -9.94
N GLU A 91 -4.61 14.57 -11.12
CA GLU A 91 -5.35 13.99 -12.26
C GLU A 91 -5.81 12.56 -11.95
N LEU A 92 -4.92 11.73 -11.40
CA LEU A 92 -5.27 10.36 -11.02
C LEU A 92 -6.37 10.33 -9.94
N LYS A 93 -6.33 11.25 -8.97
CA LYS A 93 -7.36 11.38 -7.93
C LYS A 93 -8.73 11.76 -8.52
N LYS A 94 -8.78 12.56 -9.58
CA LYS A 94 -10.05 12.85 -10.29
C LYS A 94 -10.63 11.59 -10.93
N LEU A 95 -9.78 10.76 -11.54
CA LEU A 95 -10.17 9.50 -12.19
C LEU A 95 -10.48 8.37 -11.18
N LEU A 96 -9.81 8.39 -10.03
CA LEU A 96 -9.93 7.44 -8.92
C LEU A 96 -10.16 8.20 -7.59
N PRO A 97 -11.38 8.73 -7.33
CA PRO A 97 -11.67 9.50 -6.12
C PRO A 97 -11.41 8.71 -4.82
N ARG A 98 -11.55 7.39 -4.91
CA ARG A 98 -11.35 6.42 -3.82
C ARG A 98 -9.89 6.06 -3.55
N MET A 99 -8.94 6.65 -4.30
CA MET A 99 -7.53 6.37 -4.10
C MET A 99 -7.01 6.99 -2.80
N VAL A 100 -6.05 6.33 -2.18
CA VAL A 100 -5.25 6.84 -1.07
C VAL A 100 -3.79 6.64 -1.44
N ALA A 101 -2.93 7.61 -1.14
CA ALA A 101 -1.49 7.52 -1.36
C ALA A 101 -0.77 7.95 -0.08
N PHE A 102 0.45 7.46 0.12
CA PHE A 102 1.30 7.95 1.18
C PHE A 102 1.98 9.25 0.70
N GLU A 103 1.54 10.38 1.25
CA GLU A 103 2.11 11.69 0.97
C GLU A 103 2.94 12.13 2.18
N PRO A 104 4.27 11.91 2.18
CA PRO A 104 5.12 12.30 3.31
C PRO A 104 5.15 13.83 3.46
N SER A 105 5.10 14.30 4.70
CA SER A 105 5.46 15.69 5.01
C SER A 105 6.93 15.95 4.72
N TRP A 106 7.33 17.23 4.63
CA TRP A 106 8.73 17.61 4.47
C TRP A 106 9.64 16.99 5.55
N GLN A 107 9.15 16.93 6.79
CA GLN A 107 9.86 16.34 7.92
C GLN A 107 10.02 14.83 7.77
N GLU A 108 8.97 14.12 7.35
CA GLU A 108 9.03 12.68 7.09
C GLU A 108 9.93 12.34 5.90
N LEU A 109 9.91 13.17 4.85
CA LEU A 109 10.80 13.02 3.70
C LEU A 109 12.27 13.24 4.10
N GLU A 110 12.55 14.24 4.94
CA GLU A 110 13.90 14.49 5.43
C GLU A 110 14.39 13.35 6.35
N LEU A 111 13.50 12.80 7.17
CA LEU A 111 13.79 11.72 8.11
C LEU A 111 14.02 10.37 7.40
N HIS A 112 13.12 10.01 6.46
CA HIS A 112 13.12 8.69 5.83
C HIS A 112 13.88 8.65 4.50
N LYS A 113 14.13 9.81 3.87
CA LYS A 113 14.65 9.95 2.50
C LYS A 113 13.75 9.24 1.47
N ASP A 114 14.05 9.43 0.19
CA ASP A 114 13.27 8.83 -0.91
C ASP A 114 13.21 7.29 -0.81
N GLY A 115 14.31 6.67 -0.38
CA GLY A 115 14.39 5.22 -0.19
C GLY A 115 13.49 4.71 0.93
N GLY A 116 13.39 5.44 2.05
CA GLY A 116 12.50 5.05 3.16
C GLY A 116 11.03 5.21 2.78
N VAL A 117 10.67 6.26 2.04
CA VAL A 117 9.32 6.46 1.49
C VAL A 117 8.96 5.28 0.56
N THR A 118 9.88 4.88 -0.31
CA THR A 118 9.67 3.73 -1.21
C THR A 118 9.44 2.43 -0.42
N ILE A 119 10.17 2.21 0.67
CA ILE A 119 9.97 1.04 1.54
C ILE A 119 8.60 1.07 2.23
N ILE A 120 8.13 2.25 2.65
CA ILE A 120 6.81 2.41 3.26
C ILE A 120 5.72 2.07 2.23
N ASP A 121 5.84 2.57 1.00
CA ASP A 121 4.92 2.24 -0.09
C ASP A 121 4.89 0.75 -0.39
N GLN A 122 6.06 0.10 -0.45
CA GLN A 122 6.17 -1.35 -0.66
C GLN A 122 5.53 -2.13 0.49
N TRP A 123 5.78 -1.71 1.73
CA TRP A 123 5.20 -2.34 2.92
C TRP A 123 3.67 -2.28 2.87
N ILE A 124 3.08 -1.12 2.58
CA ILE A 124 1.63 -0.96 2.45
C ILE A 124 1.11 -1.79 1.27
N CYS A 125 1.83 -1.89 0.16
CA CYS A 125 1.42 -2.72 -0.98
C CYS A 125 1.42 -4.23 -0.66
N CYS A 126 2.40 -4.72 0.09
CA CYS A 126 2.56 -6.14 0.41
C CYS A 126 1.49 -6.67 1.39
N CYS A 127 0.82 -5.79 2.13
CA CYS A 127 -0.24 -6.17 3.07
C CYS A 127 -1.64 -6.30 2.41
N TYR A 128 -1.70 -6.22 1.08
CA TYR A 128 -2.86 -6.62 0.29
C TYR A 128 -2.76 -8.10 -0.08
N VAL A 129 -3.84 -8.86 0.11
CA VAL A 129 -3.96 -10.19 -0.49
C VAL A 129 -5.22 -10.22 -1.34
N SER A 130 -5.02 -10.48 -2.63
CA SER A 130 -6.09 -10.80 -3.56
C SER A 130 -6.42 -12.27 -3.38
N SER A 131 -7.52 -12.60 -2.69
CA SER A 131 -8.13 -13.94 -2.75
C SER A 131 -8.69 -14.21 -4.15
#